data_AF-A0A7C3L268-F1
#
_entry.id   AF-A0A7C3L268-F1
#
_cell.length_a   1.000
_cell.length_b   1.000
_cell.length_c   1.000
_cell.angle_alpha   90.00
_cell.angle_beta   90.00
_cell.angle_gamma   90.00
#
_symmetry.space_group_name_H-M   'P 1'
#
loop_
_entity.id
_entity.type
_entity.pdbx_description
1 polymer ?
#
loop_
_entity_poly.entity_id
_entity_poly.type
_entity_poly.pdbx_seq_one_letter_code
_entity_poly.pdbx_strand_id
1 'polypeptide(L)'
;MDNAAMYGTKEVCDLVGVSARQLEYWVLIGVVHPMMEPHGSKIFKKFTEQDVRILIEVKSLTDEGVLVSRAAQKVRMRIQGTAA
;
A
#
# COMPACT_ATOMS: atom_id res chain seq x y z
N MET A 1 19.73 -13.67 6.14
CA MET A 1 19.15 -12.58 5.33
C MET A 1 17.67 -12.88 5.28
N ASP A 2 16.89 -12.24 6.14
CA ASP A 2 15.45 -12.48 6.19
C ASP A 2 14.86 -11.93 4.89
N ASN A 3 14.52 -12.83 3.96
CA ASN A 3 13.72 -12.50 2.80
C ASN A 3 12.32 -12.14 3.33
N ALA A 4 12.14 -10.89 3.76
CA ALA A 4 10.81 -10.36 3.99
C ALA A 4 10.06 -10.49 2.66
N ALA A 5 9.07 -11.39 2.61
CA ALA A 5 8.32 -11.65 1.39
C ALA A 5 7.75 -10.33 0.86
N MET A 6 8.20 -9.93 -0.34
CA MET A 6 7.76 -8.69 -0.98
C MET A 6 6.74 -9.00 -2.06
N TYR A 7 5.60 -8.34 -1.97
CA TYR A 7 4.46 -8.53 -2.85
C TYR A 7 4.63 -7.73 -4.14
N GLY A 8 4.24 -8.32 -5.27
CA GLY A 8 4.19 -7.62 -6.56
C GLY A 8 2.88 -6.84 -6.77
N THR A 9 2.84 -5.89 -7.70
CA THR A 9 1.64 -5.08 -8.00
C THR A 9 0.36 -5.91 -8.18
N LYS A 10 0.43 -7.01 -8.96
CA LYS A 10 -0.74 -7.87 -9.20
C LYS A 10 -1.23 -8.52 -7.91
N GLU A 11 -0.30 -9.09 -7.14
CA GLU A 11 -0.60 -9.76 -5.87
C GLU A 11 -1.22 -8.79 -4.85
N VAL A 12 -0.70 -7.57 -4.77
CA VAL A 12 -1.27 -6.50 -3.92
C VAL A 12 -2.68 -6.14 -4.37
N CYS A 13 -2.93 -6.00 -5.68
CA CYS A 13 -4.28 -5.73 -6.20
C CYS A 13 -5.27 -6.83 -5.80
N ASP A 14 -4.85 -8.09 -5.91
CA ASP A 14 -5.67 -9.26 -5.58
C ASP A 14 -5.95 -9.32 -4.06
N LEU A 15 -4.94 -9.06 -3.21
CA LEU A 15 -5.06 -9.08 -1.75
C LEU A 15 -5.91 -7.94 -1.19
N VAL A 16 -5.74 -6.72 -1.73
CA VAL A 16 -6.42 -5.51 -1.23
C VAL A 16 -7.80 -5.35 -1.89
N GLY A 17 -8.04 -5.97 -3.05
CA GLY A 17 -9.29 -5.82 -3.79
C GLY A 17 -9.42 -4.44 -4.45
N VAL A 18 -8.34 -3.96 -5.07
CA VAL A 18 -8.30 -2.68 -5.80
C VAL A 18 -7.79 -2.88 -7.22
N SER A 19 -8.20 -2.01 -8.13
CA SER A 19 -7.63 -1.96 -9.48
C SER A 19 -6.18 -1.47 -9.45
N ALA A 20 -5.39 -1.85 -10.46
CA ALA A 20 -4.03 -1.33 -10.64
C ALA A 20 -3.99 0.21 -10.72
N ARG A 21 -5.03 0.83 -11.31
CA ARG A 21 -5.19 2.29 -11.39
C ARG A 21 -5.37 2.92 -10.00
N GLN A 22 -6.20 2.31 -9.15
CA GLN A 22 -6.39 2.77 -7.77
C GLN A 22 -5.09 2.62 -6.98
N LEU A 23 -4.42 1.45 -7.06
CA LEU A 23 -3.14 1.23 -6.39
C LEU A 23 -2.08 2.25 -6.83
N GLU A 24 -1.99 2.53 -8.13
CA GLU A 24 -1.06 3.54 -8.65
C GLU A 24 -1.37 4.94 -8.13
N TYR A 25 -2.65 5.33 -8.11
CA TYR A 25 -3.06 6.61 -7.53
C TYR A 25 -2.75 6.68 -6.03
N TRP A 26 -2.95 5.60 -5.29
CA TRP A 26 -2.67 5.55 -3.86
C TRP A 26 -1.17 5.65 -3.57
N VAL A 27 -0.33 5.01 -4.37
CA VAL A 27 1.12 5.19 -4.32
C VAL A 27 1.50 6.64 -4.67
N LEU A 28 0.88 7.22 -5.71
CA LEU A 28 1.14 8.59 -6.15
C LEU A 28 0.87 9.63 -5.05
N ILE A 29 -0.22 9.48 -4.29
CA ILE A 29 -0.56 10.38 -3.18
C ILE A 29 0.12 10.01 -1.86
N GLY A 30 1.00 9.01 -1.86
CA GLY A 30 1.81 8.63 -0.71
C GLY A 30 1.05 7.88 0.39
N VAL A 31 0.06 7.05 0.03
CA VAL A 31 -0.54 6.09 0.97
C VAL A 31 0.52 5.11 1.47
N VAL A 32 1.35 4.61 0.56
CA VAL A 32 2.51 3.75 0.81
C VAL A 32 3.65 4.10 -0.15
N HIS A 33 4.87 3.67 0.18
CA HIS A 33 6.08 3.95 -0.61
C HIS A 33 6.80 2.64 -0.95
N PRO A 34 6.38 1.92 -2.03
CA PRO A 34 6.98 0.65 -2.40
C PRO A 34 8.43 0.83 -2.84
N MET A 35 9.21 -0.24 -2.71
CA MET A 35 10.54 -0.32 -3.30
C MET A 35 10.42 -0.46 -4.83
N MET A 36 11.31 0.21 -5.55
CA MET A 36 11.42 0.11 -7.00
C MET A 36 12.55 -0.84 -7.36
N GLU A 37 12.19 -1.98 -7.94
CA GLU A 37 13.10 -3.08 -8.25
C GLU A 37 13.33 -3.18 -9.77
N PRO A 38 14.51 -2.80 -10.28
CA PRO A 38 14.82 -2.87 -11.70
C PRO A 38 15.06 -4.32 -12.15
N HIS A 39 14.56 -4.65 -13.32
CA HIS A 39 14.72 -5.95 -13.98
C HIS A 39 14.92 -5.69 -15.47
N GLY A 40 16.18 -5.63 -15.90
CA GLY A 40 16.55 -5.18 -17.24
C GLY A 40 16.09 -3.74 -17.47
N SER A 41 15.29 -3.51 -18.51
CA SER A 41 14.72 -2.20 -18.84
C SER A 41 13.42 -1.88 -18.10
N LYS A 42 12.88 -2.81 -17.30
CA LYS A 42 11.61 -2.64 -16.58
C LYS A 42 11.87 -2.33 -15.11
N ILE A 43 10.97 -1.57 -14.49
CA ILE A 43 10.99 -1.30 -13.06
C ILE A 43 9.71 -1.83 -12.44
N PHE A 44 9.85 -2.68 -11.43
CA PHE A 44 8.74 -3.29 -10.72
C PHE A 44 8.57 -2.67 -9.34
N LYS A 45 7.32 -2.52 -8.89
CA LYS A 45 7.01 -2.11 -7.52
C LYS A 45 7.00 -3.35 -6.63
N LYS A 46 7.69 -3.28 -5.49
CA LYS A 46 7.72 -4.30 -4.44
C LYS A 46 7.20 -3.70 -3.14
N PHE A 47 6.19 -4.35 -2.60
CA PHE A 47 5.47 -3.89 -1.41
C PHE A 47 5.84 -4.78 -0.23
N THR A 48 6.10 -4.17 0.92
CA THR A 48 6.27 -4.90 2.18
C THR A 48 4.93 -5.45 2.66
N GLU A 49 4.96 -6.40 3.58
CA GLU A 49 3.76 -6.83 4.31
C GLU A 49 3.08 -5.66 5.05
N GLN A 50 3.88 -4.70 5.55
CA GLN A 50 3.36 -3.50 6.19
C GLN A 50 2.62 -2.59 5.22
N ASP A 51 3.11 -2.44 3.98
CA ASP A 51 2.40 -1.70 2.93
C ASP A 51 1.04 -2.34 2.65
N VAL A 52 1.00 -3.67 2.54
CA VAL A 52 -0.25 -4.41 2.32
C VAL A 52 -1.24 -4.19 3.46
N ARG A 53 -0.78 -4.26 4.72
CA ARG A 53 -1.63 -3.96 5.90
C ARG A 53 -2.21 -2.54 5.84
N ILE A 54 -1.37 -1.55 5.54
CA ILE A 54 -1.81 -0.15 5.40
C ILE A 54 -2.86 -0.02 4.30
N LEU A 55 -2.62 -0.64 3.14
CA LEU A 55 -3.54 -0.60 2.01
C LEU A 55 -4.90 -1.24 2.34
N ILE A 56 -4.92 -2.36 3.07
CA ILE A 56 -6.16 -3.02 3.52
C ILE A 56 -6.96 -2.10 4.45
N GLU A 57 -6.31 -1.48 5.44
CA GLU A 57 -6.99 -0.56 6.37
C GLU A 57 -7.53 0.69 5.65
N VAL A 58 -6.75 1.24 4.71
CA VAL A 58 -7.20 2.37 3.88
C VAL A 58 -8.37 1.96 3.01
N LYS A 59 -8.34 0.76 2.42
CA LYS A 59 -9.44 0.22 1.62
C LYS A 59 -10.74 0.11 2.40
N SER A 60 -10.70 -0.45 3.61
CA SER A 60 -11.87 -0.54 4.49
C SER A 60 -12.52 0.83 4.70
N LEU A 61 -11.72 1.85 5.03
CA LEU A 61 -12.24 3.21 5.23
C LEU A 61 -12.79 3.81 3.93
N THR A 62 -12.13 3.57 2.79
CA THR A 62 -12.63 4.07 1.50
C THR A 62 -13.93 3.40 1.06
N ASP A 63 -14.12 2.12 1.41
CA ASP A 63 -15.38 1.39 1.15
C ASP A 63 -16.54 1.94 1.98
N GLU A 64 -16.25 2.49 3.16
CA GLU A 64 -17.21 3.22 4.00
C GLU A 64 -17.47 4.66 3.50
N GLY A 65 -16.84 5.08 2.39
CA GLY A 65 -17.03 6.41 1.79
C GLY A 65 -16.05 7.48 2.30
N VAL A 66 -15.02 7.10 3.07
CA VAL A 66 -13.98 8.05 3.49
C VAL A 66 -13.06 8.36 2.31
N LEU A 67 -12.74 9.63 2.09
CA LEU A 67 -11.74 10.03 1.10
C LEU A 67 -10.39 9.37 1.38
N VAL A 68 -9.75 8.79 0.36
CA VAL A 68 -8.48 8.05 0.50
C VAL A 68 -7.38 8.84 1.23
N SER A 69 -7.27 10.15 1.00
CA SER A 69 -6.29 11.01 1.69
C SER A 69 -6.55 11.06 3.20
N ARG A 70 -7.82 11.15 3.62
CA ARG A 70 -8.23 11.12 5.03
C ARG A 70 -8.06 9.72 5.63
N ALA A 71 -8.38 8.68 4.87
CA ALA A 71 -8.17 7.30 5.30
C ALA A 71 -6.69 7.02 5.58
N ALA A 72 -5.80 7.38 4.65
CA ALA A 72 -4.35 7.23 4.81
C ALA A 72 -3.81 8.02 6.01
N GLN A 73 -4.30 9.25 6.25
CA GLN A 73 -3.93 10.04 7.42
C GLN A 73 -4.35 9.34 8.72
N LYS A 74 -5.58 8.84 8.81
CA LYS A 74 -6.09 8.12 10.00
C LYS A 74 -5.27 6.88 10.30
N VAL A 75 -4.97 6.07 9.28
CA VAL A 75 -4.16 4.84 9.43
C VAL A 75 -2.74 5.20 9.88
N ARG A 76 -2.12 6.23 9.30
CA ARG A 76 -0.77 6.68 9.71
C ARG A 76 -0.73 7.14 11.17
N MET A 77 -1.71 7.93 11.61
CA MET A 77 -1.81 8.38 13.00
C MET A 77 -1.99 7.20 13.96
N ARG A 78 -2.79 6.18 13.59
CA ARG A 78 -2.97 4.96 14.39
C ARG A 78 -1.65 4.21 14.57
N ILE A 79 -0.91 3.99 13.48
CA ILE A 79 0.38 3.29 13.50
C ILE A 79 1.39 4.05 14.37
N GLN A 80 1.46 5.37 14.23
CA GLN A 80 2.36 6.22 15.04
C GLN A 80 1.96 6.26 16.52
N GLY A 81 0.66 6.25 16.82
CA GLY A 81 0.13 6.27 18.19
C GLY A 81 0.21 4.91 18.92
N THR A 82 0.38 3.81 18.20
CA THR A 82 0.59 2.47 18.79
C THR A 82 2.07 2.23 19.15
N ALA A 83 2.98 3.07 18.66
CA ALA A 83 4.42 2.99 18.95
C ALA A 83 4.84 3.78 20.22
N ALA A 84 3.86 4.29 20.98
CA ALA A 84 4.03 5.01 22.25
C ALA A 84 3.37 4.22 23.39
#